data_AF-A0A366Y052-F1
#
_entry.id   AF-A0A366Y052-F1
#
_cell.length_a   1.000
_cell.length_b   1.000
_cell.length_c   1.000
_cell.angle_alpha   90.00
_cell.angle_beta   90.00
_cell.angle_gamma   90.00
#
_symmetry.space_group_name_H-M   'P 1'
#
loop_
_entity.id
_entity.type
_entity.pdbx_description
1 polymer ?
#
loop_
_entity_poly.entity_id
_entity_poly.type
_entity_poly.pdbx_seq_one_letter_code
_entity_poly.pdbx_strand_id
1 'polypeptide(L)' 'MKIHCDGCEKVMGDKEIIHLLRVNRKWYCGHYVCLIKMLDYLKSKGYIEWDWIPGREWE' A
#
# COMPACT_ATOMS: atom_id res chain seq x y z
N MET A 1 -12.48 -10.95 0.75
CA MET A 1 -11.12 -10.87 0.14
C MET A 1 -10.15 -10.64 1.29
N LYS A 2 -9.16 -11.52 1.53
CA LYS A 2 -8.19 -11.33 2.62
C LYS A 2 -6.97 -10.58 2.07
N ILE A 3 -6.77 -9.34 2.50
CA ILE A 3 -5.58 -8.55 2.14
C ILE A 3 -4.53 -8.76 3.23
N HIS A 4 -3.28 -8.93 2.84
CA HIS A 4 -2.13 -9.05 3.73
C HIS A 4 -1.22 -7.82 3.57
N CYS A 5 -0.59 -7.39 4.65
CA CYS A 5 0.45 -6.37 4.59
C CYS A 5 1.75 -6.97 4.03
N ASP A 6 2.27 -6.46 2.92
CA ASP A 6 3.57 -6.85 2.34
C ASP A 6 4.77 -6.49 3.24
N GLY A 7 4.57 -5.62 4.24
CA GLY A 7 5.61 -5.25 5.20
C GLY A 7 5.72 -6.21 6.39
N CYS A 8 4.60 -6.57 7.02
CA CYS A 8 4.60 -7.35 8.26
C CYS A 8 3.72 -8.61 8.22
N GLU A 9 3.21 -8.99 7.05
CA GLU A 9 2.39 -10.19 6.78
C GLU A 9 1.06 -10.28 7.53
N LYS A 10 0.75 -9.26 8.35
CA LYS A 10 -0.51 -9.13 9.08
C LYS A 10 -1.67 -9.27 8.10
N VAL A 11 -2.59 -10.18 8.44
CA VAL A 11 -3.89 -10.31 7.77
C VAL A 11 -4.76 -9.15 8.23
N MET A 12 -5.30 -8.40 7.28
CA MET A 12 -6.09 -7.21 7.57
C MET A 12 -7.57 -7.58 7.66
N GLY A 13 -8.22 -7.19 8.75
CA GLY A 13 -9.67 -7.27 8.88
C GLY A 13 -10.37 -6.19 8.05
N ASP A 14 -11.66 -6.38 7.77
CA ASP A 14 -12.43 -5.48 6.87
C ASP A 14 -12.36 -3.99 7.28
N LYS A 15 -12.36 -3.71 8.59
CA LYS A 15 -12.25 -2.34 9.13
C LYS A 15 -10.84 -1.74 9.01
N GLU A 16 -9.81 -2.56 8.87
CA GLU A 16 -8.43 -2.12 8.78
C GLU A 16 -7.99 -1.86 7.33
N ILE A 17 -8.70 -2.44 6.35
CA ILE A 17 -8.42 -2.30 4.91
C ILE A 17 -8.47 -0.83 4.46
N ILE A 18 -9.35 -0.01 5.05
CA ILE A 18 -9.49 1.42 4.68
C ILE A 18 -8.25 2.26 4.99
N HIS A 19 -7.34 1.76 5.84
CA HIS A 19 -6.12 2.46 6.27
C HIS A 19 -4.86 1.93 5.57
N LEU A 20 -5.01 1.14 4.49
CA LEU A 20 -3.88 0.56 3.77
C LEU A 20 -3.38 1.50 2.66
N LEU A 21 -2.06 1.58 2.52
CA LEU A 21 -1.40 2.19 1.38
C LEU A 21 -1.18 1.13 0.29
N ARG A 22 -1.57 1.43 -0.95
CA ARG A 22 -1.27 0.58 -2.12
C ARG A 22 -0.14 1.19 -2.92
N VAL A 23 0.94 0.46 -3.14
CA VAL A 23 2.10 0.90 -3.93
C VAL A 23 2.50 -0.22 -4.87
N ASN A 24 2.44 0.03 -6.19
CA ASN A 24 2.79 -0.94 -7.24
C ASN A 24 2.24 -2.37 -6.95
N ARG A 25 0.92 -2.44 -6.72
CA ARG A 25 0.17 -3.66 -6.39
C ARG A 25 0.49 -4.35 -5.05
N LYS A 26 1.35 -3.77 -4.20
CA LYS A 26 1.60 -4.19 -2.81
C LYS A 26 0.82 -3.35 -1.81
N TRP A 27 0.51 -3.92 -0.64
CA TRP A 27 -0.27 -3.30 0.42
C TRP A 27 0.54 -3.11 1.70
N TYR A 28 0.44 -1.93 2.33
CA TYR A 28 1.19 -1.61 3.54
C TYR A 28 0.27 -1.00 4.61
N CYS A 29 0.34 -1.50 5.85
CA CYS A 29 -0.55 -1.11 6.94
C CYS A 29 -0.07 0.06 7.81
N GLY A 30 0.88 0.86 7.32
CA GLY A 30 1.31 2.09 7.99
C GLY A 30 2.17 1.94 9.25
N HIS A 31 2.42 0.73 9.76
CA HIS A 31 3.42 0.55 10.81
C HIS A 31 4.78 1.05 10.35
N TYR A 32 5.57 1.62 11.26
CA TYR A 32 6.90 2.14 10.97
C TYR A 32 7.77 1.14 10.16
N VAL A 33 7.85 -0.11 10.59
CA VAL A 33 8.61 -1.17 9.87
C VAL A 33 8.05 -1.48 8.47
N CYS A 34 6.73 -1.37 8.29
CA CYS A 34 6.11 -1.60 6.98
C CYS A 34 6.44 -0.46 6.01
N LEU A 35 6.51 0.77 6.52
CA LEU A 35 6.92 1.94 5.74
C LEU A 35 8.40 1.88 5.34
N ILE A 36 9.29 1.39 6.22
CA ILE A 36 10.69 1.14 5.84
C ILE A 36 10.77 0.14 4.68
N LYS A 37 10.10 -1.02 4.80
CA LYS A 37 10.07 -2.03 3.73
C LYS A 37 9.41 -1.52 2.44
N MET A 38 8.43 -0.64 2.55
CA MET A 38 7.83 0.05 1.40
C MET A 38 8.85 0.95 0.71
N LEU A 39 9.63 1.74 1.47
CA LEU A 39 10.68 2.59 0.94
C LEU A 39 11.79 1.76 0.27
N ASP A 40 12.20 0.65 0.86
CA ASP A 40 13.19 -0.25 0.26
C ASP A 40 12.67 -0.86 -1.05
N TYR A 41 11.41 -1.27 -1.06
CA TYR A 41 10.75 -1.75 -2.27
C TYR A 41 10.69 -0.67 -3.36
N LEU A 42 10.31 0.57 -3.01
CA LEU A 42 10.31 1.70 -3.94
C LEU A 42 11.69 1.96 -4.54
N LYS A 43 12.74 1.95 -3.72
CA LYS A 43 14.14 2.08 -4.18
C LYS A 43 14.54 0.94 -5.12
N SER A 44 14.09 -0.28 -4.86
CA SER A 44 14.42 -1.46 -5.66
C SER A 44 13.79 -1.46 -7.06
N LYS A 45 12.68 -0.73 -7.26
CA LYS A 45 11.96 -0.72 -8.54
C LYS A 45 12.57 0.22 -9.58
N GLY A 46 13.46 1.12 -9.18
CA GLY A 46 14.15 2.05 -10.09
C GLY A 46 13.25 3.13 -10.71
N TYR A 47 11.93 2.97 -10.66
CA TYR A 47 10.92 3.94 -11.04
C TYR A 47 9.62 3.71 -10.25
N ILE A 48 8.83 4.77 -10.09
CA ILE A 48 7.49 4.72 -9.50
C ILE A 48 6.49 4.78 -10.66
N GLU A 49 5.66 3.74 -10.80
CA GLU A 49 4.52 3.75 -11.70
C GLU A 49 3.40 4.56 -11.03
N TRP A 50 3.14 5.75 -11.55
CA TRP A 50 2.05 6.61 -11.09
C TRP A 50 0.77 6.20 -11.80
N ASP A 51 -0.13 5.54 -11.08
CA ASP A 51 -1.48 5.27 -11.58
C ASP A 51 -2.30 6.56 -11.53
N TRP A 52 -2.78 7.03 -12.69
CA TRP A 52 -3.78 8.08 -12.76
C TRP A 52 -5.15 7.49 -12.44
N ILE A 53 -5.72 7.90 -11.31
CA ILE A 53 -7.11 7.61 -10.98
C ILE A 53 -7.94 8.80 -11.47
N PRO A 54 -8.88 8.61 -12.41
CA PRO A 54 -9.84 9.65 -12.74
C PRO A 54 -10.60 9.97 -11.46
N GLY A 55 -10.41 11.19 -10.94
CA GLY A 55 -11.28 11.69 -9.89
C GLY A 55 -12.69 11.68 -10.46
N ARG A 56 -13.62 10.96 -9.82
CA ARG A 56 -15.01 11.41 -9.92
C ARG A 56 -14.98 12.83 -9.40
N GLU A 57 -15.54 13.74 -10.19
CA GLU A 57 -15.72 15.13 -9.83
C GLU A 57 -16.10 15.20 -8.36
N TRP A 58 -15.29 15.91 -7.57
CA TRP A 58 -15.66 16.24 -6.21
C TRP A 58 -16.89 17.15 -6.32
N GLU A 59 -18.07 16.55 -6.32
CA GLU A 59 -19.33 17.20 -5.93
C GLU A 59 -19.58 16.94 -4.43
#